data_AF-A0A849VAN9-F1
#
_entry.id   AF-A0A849VAN9-F1
#
_cell.length_a   1.000
_cell.length_b   1.000
_cell.length_c   1.000
_cell.angle_alpha   90.00
_cell.angle_beta   90.00
_cell.angle_gamma   90.00
#
_symmetry.space_group_name_H-M   'P 1'
#
loop_
_entity.id
_entity.type
_entity.pdbx_description
1 polymer ?
#
loop_
_entity_poly.entity_id
_entity_poly.type
_entity_poly.pdbx_seq_one_letter_code
_entity_poly.pdbx_strand_id
1 'polypeptide(L)'
;MLHAALAGLILALIYKLLDKKYQKLDEFHAEIGWWQAFAIVIVSSVVLWLFNMFVLSYELTPGFALLGYVFYLLIPFLVIKLMLDYNATKALLYSIFVPIIVVICEIPFAALAASNS
;
A
#
# COMPACT_ATOMS: atom_id res chain seq x y z
N MET A 1 -0.69 12.81 3.63
CA MET A 1 0.56 12.61 2.85
C MET A 1 1.77 12.26 3.72
N LEU A 2 1.96 12.85 4.91
CA LEU A 2 3.06 12.44 5.81
C LEU A 2 2.97 10.95 6.23
N HIS A 3 1.76 10.46 6.56
CA HIS A 3 1.52 9.03 6.86
C HIS A 3 1.85 8.11 5.68
N ALA A 4 1.60 8.54 4.43
CA ALA A 4 1.91 7.76 3.23
C ALA A 4 3.42 7.66 2.99
N ALA A 5 4.18 8.74 3.26
CA ALA A 5 5.64 8.71 3.21
C ALA A 5 6.22 7.76 4.27
N LEU A 6 5.67 7.80 5.50
CA LEU A 6 6.05 6.87 6.57
C LEU A 6 5.74 5.41 6.20
N ALA A 7 4.55 5.17 5.65
CA ALA A 7 4.15 3.84 5.17
C ALA A 7 5.10 3.33 4.07
N GLY A 8 5.51 4.21 3.14
CA GLY A 8 6.51 3.89 2.11
C GLY A 8 7.86 3.47 2.68
N LEU A 9 8.36 4.16 3.71
CA LEU A 9 9.60 3.80 4.41
C LEU A 9 9.50 2.43 5.08
N ILE A 10 8.41 2.18 5.82
CA ILE A 10 8.20 0.92 6.53
C ILE A 10 8.06 -0.23 5.52
N LEU A 11 7.33 -0.02 4.42
CA LEU A 11 7.21 -1.00 3.35
C LEU A 11 8.53 -1.30 2.66
N ALA A 12 9.37 -0.30 2.40
CA ALA A 12 10.71 -0.52 1.86
C ALA A 12 11.56 -1.43 2.78
N LEU A 13 11.47 -1.24 4.10
CA LEU A 13 12.15 -2.11 5.07
C LEU A 13 11.57 -3.54 5.05
N ILE A 14 10.24 -3.68 5.02
CA ILE A 14 9.58 -4.99 4.99
C ILE A 14 9.94 -5.75 3.71
N TYR A 15 9.89 -5.08 2.55
CA TYR A 15 10.25 -5.69 1.28
C TYR A 15 11.70 -6.13 1.27
N LYS A 16 12.63 -5.33 1.81
CA LYS A 16 14.03 -5.73 1.98
C LYS A 16 14.18 -6.97 2.88
N LEU A 17 13.39 -7.09 3.95
CA LEU A 17 13.39 -8.27 4.82
C LEU A 17 12.82 -9.51 4.12
N LEU A 18 11.74 -9.34 3.34
CA LEU A 18 11.14 -10.41 2.55
C LEU A 18 12.09 -10.86 1.44
N ASP A 19 12.71 -9.94 0.72
CA ASP A 19 13.67 -10.23 -0.34
C ASP A 19 14.88 -11.01 0.21
N LYS A 20 15.42 -10.63 1.38
CA LYS A 20 16.48 -11.41 2.05
C LYS A 20 16.05 -12.84 2.40
N LYS A 21 14.77 -13.05 2.73
CA LYS A 21 14.22 -14.38 3.03
C LYS A 21 14.01 -15.21 1.75
N TYR A 22 13.53 -14.59 0.67
CA TYR A 22 13.16 -15.27 -0.57
C TYR A 22 14.29 -15.39 -1.60
N GLN A 23 15.35 -14.57 -1.52
CA GLN A 23 16.59 -14.73 -2.30
C GLN A 23 17.21 -16.12 -2.14
N LYS A 24 16.97 -16.80 -1.02
CA LYS A 24 17.47 -18.16 -0.77
C LYS A 24 16.62 -19.27 -1.41
N LEU A 25 15.44 -18.93 -1.97
CA LEU A 25 14.41 -19.90 -2.34
C LEU A 25 14.03 -19.90 -3.82
N ASP A 26 14.35 -18.86 -4.62
CA ASP A 26 13.93 -18.76 -6.03
C ASP A 26 15.07 -18.35 -6.97
N GLU A 27 15.04 -18.90 -8.19
CA GLU A 27 15.93 -18.55 -9.31
C GLU A 27 15.57 -17.21 -10.00
N PHE A 28 14.34 -16.71 -9.83
CA PHE A 28 13.88 -15.44 -10.41
C PHE A 28 13.32 -14.52 -9.30
N HIS A 29 14.08 -13.49 -8.95
CA HIS A 29 13.72 -12.54 -7.89
C HIS A 29 14.17 -11.13 -8.28
N ALA A 30 13.22 -10.29 -8.69
CA ALA A 30 13.50 -8.88 -8.99
C ALA A 30 13.41 -8.05 -7.70
N GLU A 31 14.55 -7.66 -7.14
CA GLU A 31 14.63 -6.91 -5.88
C GLU A 31 13.70 -5.69 -5.88
N ILE A 32 12.80 -5.60 -4.90
CA ILE A 32 11.88 -4.48 -4.79
C ILE A 32 12.63 -3.32 -4.13
N GLY A 33 13.10 -2.40 -4.97
CA GLY A 33 13.76 -1.18 -4.52
C GLY A 33 12.84 -0.24 -3.74
N TRP A 34 13.47 0.67 -3.00
CA TRP A 34 12.80 1.73 -2.24
C TRP A 34 11.86 2.58 -3.10
N TRP A 35 12.25 2.94 -4.33
CA TRP A 35 11.39 3.71 -5.24
C TRP A 35 10.09 2.97 -5.56
N GLN A 36 10.14 1.67 -5.80
CA GLN A 36 8.96 0.84 -6.07
C GLN A 36 8.06 0.75 -4.84
N ALA A 37 8.63 0.57 -3.64
CA ALA A 37 7.87 0.54 -2.40
C ALA A 37 7.10 1.86 -2.16
N PHE A 38 7.74 3.01 -2.40
CA PHE A 38 7.09 4.31 -2.32
C PHE A 38 6.04 4.51 -3.41
N ALA A 39 6.35 4.13 -4.65
CA ALA A 39 5.42 4.26 -5.78
C ALA A 39 4.13 3.50 -5.52
N ILE A 40 4.22 2.26 -5.02
CA ILE A 40 3.07 1.43 -4.66
C ILE A 40 2.15 2.14 -3.65
N VAL A 41 2.73 2.74 -2.60
CA VAL A 41 1.95 3.46 -1.58
C VAL A 41 1.34 4.74 -2.15
N ILE A 42 2.14 5.56 -2.83
CA ILE A 42 1.70 6.85 -3.36
C ILE A 42 0.59 6.66 -4.39
N VAL A 43 0.77 5.74 -5.35
CA VAL A 43 -0.25 5.46 -6.37
C VAL A 43 -1.53 4.97 -5.70
N SER A 44 -1.43 4.08 -4.72
CA SER A 44 -2.61 3.60 -3.98
C SER A 44 -3.32 4.73 -3.23
N SER A 45 -2.57 5.63 -2.58
CA SER A 45 -3.13 6.80 -1.89
C SER A 45 -3.79 7.79 -2.85
N VAL A 46 -3.21 8.02 -4.03
CA VAL A 46 -3.79 8.91 -5.06
C VAL A 46 -5.09 8.31 -5.59
N VAL A 47 -5.12 7.01 -5.89
CA VAL A 47 -6.35 6.34 -6.37
C VAL A 47 -7.43 6.36 -5.29
N LEU A 48 -7.07 6.10 -4.03
CA LEU A 48 -8.01 6.24 -2.91
C LEU A 48 -8.56 7.67 -2.80
N TRP A 49 -7.70 8.68 -2.93
CA TRP A 49 -8.13 10.08 -2.86
C TRP A 49 -9.09 10.44 -3.99
N LEU A 50 -8.80 10.01 -5.22
CA LEU A 50 -9.69 10.17 -6.38
C LEU A 50 -11.03 9.47 -6.15
N PHE A 51 -11.00 8.25 -5.61
CA PHE A 51 -12.21 7.49 -5.27
C PHE A 51 -13.04 8.20 -4.20
N ASN A 52 -12.42 8.73 -3.15
CA ASN A 52 -13.11 9.47 -2.10
C ASN A 52 -13.73 10.77 -2.63
N MET A 53 -13.04 11.49 -3.53
CA MET A 53 -13.64 12.65 -4.21
C MET A 53 -14.85 12.26 -5.05
N PHE A 54 -14.81 11.11 -5.74
CA PHE A 54 -15.97 10.59 -6.46
C PHE A 54 -17.12 10.28 -5.49
N VAL A 55 -16.88 9.56 -4.39
CA VAL A 55 -17.91 9.25 -3.38
C VAL A 55 -18.58 10.53 -2.85
N LEU A 56 -17.79 11.55 -2.53
CA LEU A 56 -18.29 12.84 -2.05
C LEU A 56 -19.06 13.64 -3.12
N SER A 57 -18.57 13.63 -4.37
CA SER A 57 -19.19 14.38 -5.48
C SER A 57 -20.56 13.84 -5.88
N TYR A 58 -20.81 12.56 -5.60
CA TYR A 58 -22.09 11.89 -5.85
C TYR A 58 -22.95 11.75 -4.59
N GLU A 59 -22.59 12.41 -3.50
CA GLU A 59 -23.32 12.38 -2.22
C GLU A 59 -23.59 10.96 -1.70
N LEU A 60 -22.70 10.02 -2.05
CA LEU A 60 -22.82 8.64 -1.60
C LEU A 60 -22.51 8.55 -0.09
N THR A 61 -23.12 7.57 0.57
CA THR A 61 -22.90 7.35 2.01
C THR A 61 -21.40 7.21 2.31
N PRO A 62 -20.87 7.89 3.35
CA PRO A 62 -19.44 7.84 3.69
C PRO A 62 -18.89 6.42 3.90
N GLY A 63 -19.75 5.45 4.24
CA GLY A 63 -19.37 4.04 4.31
C GLY A 63 -18.82 3.47 2.99
N PHE A 64 -19.19 4.03 1.83
CA PHE A 64 -18.63 3.62 0.54
C PHE A 64 -17.15 3.99 0.41
N ALA A 65 -16.67 5.04 1.09
CA ALA A 65 -15.25 5.41 1.09
C ALA A 65 -14.36 4.29 1.66
N LEU A 66 -14.90 3.45 2.56
CA LEU A 66 -14.19 2.29 3.11
C LEU A 66 -13.82 1.26 2.04
N LEU A 67 -14.60 1.15 0.96
CA LEU A 67 -14.27 0.25 -0.16
C LEU A 67 -12.98 0.68 -0.88
N GLY A 68 -12.63 1.97 -0.81
CA GLY A 68 -11.41 2.47 -1.39
C GLY A 68 -10.15 1.83 -0.79
N TYR A 69 -10.19 1.32 0.45
CA TYR A 69 -9.05 0.63 1.06
C TYR A 69 -8.67 -0.67 0.33
N VAL A 70 -9.58 -1.25 -0.46
CA VAL A 70 -9.26 -2.39 -1.34
C VAL A 70 -8.18 -2.02 -2.37
N PHE A 71 -8.07 -0.76 -2.76
CA PHE A 71 -7.02 -0.30 -3.67
C PHE A 71 -5.62 -0.45 -3.09
N TYR A 72 -5.46 -0.35 -1.76
CA TYR A 72 -4.19 -0.65 -1.09
C TYR A 72 -3.80 -2.13 -1.14
N LEU A 73 -4.67 -3.03 -1.60
CA LEU A 73 -4.32 -4.43 -1.86
C LEU A 73 -4.20 -4.71 -3.37
N LEU A 74 -5.17 -4.23 -4.15
CA LEU A 74 -5.21 -4.49 -5.60
C LEU A 74 -4.07 -3.83 -6.36
N ILE A 75 -3.77 -2.56 -6.08
CA ILE A 75 -2.73 -1.82 -6.81
C ILE A 75 -1.35 -2.43 -6.57
N PRO A 76 -0.91 -2.68 -5.32
CA PRO A 76 0.36 -3.37 -5.08
C PRO A 76 0.42 -4.72 -5.78
N PHE A 77 -0.68 -5.48 -5.75
CA PHE A 77 -0.73 -6.80 -6.38
C PHE A 77 -0.49 -6.70 -7.88
N LEU A 78 -1.18 -5.78 -8.54
CA LEU A 78 -1.03 -5.55 -9.98
C LEU A 78 0.38 -5.05 -10.31
N VAL A 79 0.93 -4.12 -9.55
CA VAL A 79 2.31 -3.62 -9.77
C VAL A 79 3.32 -4.76 -9.61
N ILE A 80 3.25 -5.53 -8.53
CA ILE A 80 4.23 -6.59 -8.24
C ILE A 80 4.07 -7.77 -9.20
N LYS A 81 2.84 -8.16 -9.56
CA LYS A 81 2.59 -9.24 -10.52
C LYS A 81 2.91 -8.86 -11.95
N LEU A 82 2.49 -7.68 -12.41
CA LEU A 82 2.53 -7.32 -13.83
C LEU A 82 3.78 -6.53 -14.22
N MET A 83 4.30 -5.68 -13.33
CA MET A 83 5.48 -4.86 -13.64
C MET A 83 6.79 -5.51 -13.18
N LEU A 84 6.76 -6.23 -12.05
CA LEU A 84 7.95 -6.91 -11.50
C LEU A 84 7.97 -8.41 -11.81
N ASP A 85 6.93 -8.91 -12.47
CA ASP A 85 6.76 -10.30 -12.92
C ASP A 85 6.92 -11.38 -11.84
N TYR A 86 6.51 -11.07 -10.60
CA TYR A 86 6.48 -12.06 -9.53
C TYR A 86 5.41 -13.13 -9.79
N ASN A 87 5.52 -14.31 -9.17
CA ASN A 87 4.42 -15.27 -9.13
C ASN A 87 3.24 -14.69 -8.31
N ALA A 88 2.00 -15.02 -8.66
CA ALA A 88 0.77 -14.53 -8.02
C ALA A 88 0.79 -14.73 -6.49
N THR A 89 1.26 -15.88 -6.00
CA THR A 89 1.36 -16.15 -4.56
C THR A 89 2.28 -15.17 -3.85
N LYS A 90 3.44 -14.85 -4.44
CA LYS A 90 4.39 -13.89 -3.86
C LYS A 90 3.88 -12.46 -3.99
N ALA A 91 3.35 -12.09 -5.15
CA ALA A 91 2.73 -10.78 -5.34
C ALA A 91 1.65 -10.53 -4.29
N LEU A 92 0.79 -11.52 -4.02
CA LEU A 92 -0.24 -11.43 -2.98
C LEU A 92 0.37 -11.26 -1.58
N LEU A 93 1.37 -12.06 -1.23
CA LEU A 93 2.06 -11.96 0.07
C LEU A 93 2.63 -10.56 0.31
N TYR A 94 3.32 -10.00 -0.67
CA TYR A 94 3.89 -8.65 -0.55
C TYR A 94 2.81 -7.56 -0.51
N SER A 95 1.70 -7.78 -1.23
CA SER A 95 0.59 -6.83 -1.30
C SER A 95 -0.22 -6.75 -0.02
N ILE A 96 -0.37 -7.87 0.71
CA ILE A 96 -1.09 -7.92 2.00
C ILE A 96 -0.44 -7.02 3.06
N PHE A 97 0.88 -6.82 3.01
CA PHE A 97 1.55 -5.93 3.94
C PHE A 97 1.18 -4.46 3.72
N VAL A 98 0.84 -4.06 2.49
CA VAL A 98 0.53 -2.66 2.18
C VAL A 98 -0.67 -2.11 2.97
N PRO A 99 -1.87 -2.70 2.95
CA PRO A 99 -3.00 -2.19 3.71
C PRO A 99 -2.74 -2.22 5.22
N ILE A 100 -2.01 -3.23 5.72
CA ILE A 100 -1.67 -3.34 7.14
C ILE A 100 -0.79 -2.16 7.58
N ILE A 101 0.28 -1.88 6.83
CA ILE A 101 1.20 -0.80 7.16
C ILE A 101 0.53 0.57 7.02
N VAL A 102 -0.30 0.76 5.99
CA VAL A 102 -1.05 2.00 5.82
C VAL A 102 -1.96 2.25 7.02
N VAL A 103 -2.74 1.26 7.46
CA VAL A 103 -3.62 1.40 8.64
C VAL A 103 -2.82 1.70 9.91
N ILE A 104 -1.71 1.00 10.14
CA ILE A 104 -0.81 1.26 11.29
C ILE A 104 -0.27 2.68 11.25
N CYS A 105 0.07 3.19 10.06
CA CYS A 105 0.53 4.57 9.88
C CYS A 105 -0.60 5.60 9.96
N GLU A 106 -1.85 5.25 9.66
CA GLU A 106 -2.98 6.20 9.72
C GLU A 106 -3.51 6.39 11.15
N ILE A 107 -3.57 5.33 11.97
CA ILE A 107 -4.15 5.37 13.33
C ILE A 107 -3.53 6.47 14.22
N PRO A 108 -2.19 6.59 14.35
CA PRO A 108 -1.59 7.63 15.19
C PRO A 108 -1.91 9.04 14.72
N PHE A 109 -2.02 9.25 13.41
CA PHE A 109 -2.33 10.54 12.83
C PHE A 109 -3.81 10.89 13.00
N ALA A 110 -4.70 9.89 12.90
CA ALA A 110 -6.11 10.06 13.19
C ALA A 110 -6.32 10.40 14.68
N ALA A 111 -5.62 9.72 15.59
CA ALA A 111 -5.66 10.00 17.02
C ALA A 111 -5.14 11.41 17.34
N LEU A 112 -4.04 11.83 16.72
CA LEU A 112 -3.49 13.19 16.87
C LEU A 112 -4.43 14.27 16.31
N ALA A 113 -5.11 14.00 15.20
CA ALA A 113 -6.10 14.94 14.65
C ALA A 113 -7.29 15.10 15.59
N ALA A 114 -7.79 14.00 16.15
CA ALA A 114 -8.89 14.00 17.11
C ALA A 114 -8.55 14.66 18.46
N SER A 115 -7.29 14.66 18.88
CA SER A 115 -6.87 15.35 20.12
C SER A 115 -6.73 16.87 19.96
N ASN A 116 -6.64 17.36 18.72
CA ASN A 116 -6.46 18.77 18.39
C ASN A 116 -7.76 19.45 17.91
N SER A 117 -8.88 18.72 17.86
CA SER A 117 -10.22 19.19 17.49
C SER A 117 -11.10 19.38 18.71
#